data_AF-A0A9P3BL04-F1
#
_entry.id   AF-A0A9P3BL04-F1
#
_cell.length_a   1.000
_cell.length_b   1.000
_cell.length_c   1.000
_cell.angle_alpha   90.00
_cell.angle_beta   90.00
_cell.angle_gamma   90.00
#
_symmetry.space_group_name_H-M   'P 1'
#
loop_
_entity.id
_entity.type
_entity.pdbx_description
1 polymer ?
#
loop_
_entity_poly.entity_id
_entity_poly.type
_entity_poly.pdbx_seq_one_letter_code
_entity_poly.pdbx_strand_id
1 'polypeptide(L)'
;MSPLVWLITGCSSGFGRVFVEQILARGDRVIATARRAESIEDLRSSGAAVLQLDVTSDQKTLNETIAKAIAIYGHIDVLVNNAAYVAVGAWEDVSDEEFRANFDTNVFGVLKVTKALLPHFRQRRSGTTVFISSRSGWYGDPFVGPYSGTKFALEGLVESLWRETEPLGLRTLLIEPGRFRTLLLSSANLKISQSSIADYAGRSEDLQNMLAMEDRAQPGDVEKGVSIILDLVRAEGVAAGKKIPFRLPLGTDCYETIKEKCEETLRLLDEWKDIINSTNYARC
;
A
#
# COMPACT_ATOMS: atom_id res chain seq x y z
N MET A 1 -27.80 -1.23 0.74
CA MET A 1 -26.94 -0.47 1.67
C MET A 1 -26.79 0.94 1.14
N SER A 2 -26.64 1.94 2.00
CA SER A 2 -26.37 3.32 1.56
C SER A 2 -25.01 3.40 0.87
N PRO A 3 -24.85 4.24 -0.17
CA PRO A 3 -23.55 4.46 -0.81
C PRO A 3 -22.50 4.95 0.19
N LEU A 4 -21.32 4.32 0.18
CA LEU A 4 -20.12 4.77 0.88
C LEU A 4 -19.39 5.83 0.06
N VAL A 5 -18.66 6.70 0.74
CA VAL A 5 -17.75 7.68 0.12
C VAL A 5 -16.29 7.25 0.28
N TRP A 6 -15.61 7.07 -0.84
CA TRP A 6 -14.23 6.61 -0.91
C TRP A 6 -13.29 7.75 -1.32
N LEU A 7 -12.17 7.89 -0.63
CA LEU A 7 -11.04 8.73 -1.03
C LEU A 7 -9.85 7.83 -1.37
N ILE A 8 -9.30 7.96 -2.58
CA ILE A 8 -8.22 7.09 -3.07
C ILE A 8 -7.02 7.93 -3.50
N THR A 9 -5.83 7.57 -3.02
CA THR A 9 -4.57 8.17 -3.47
C THR A 9 -3.97 7.41 -4.65
N GLY A 10 -3.49 8.13 -5.67
CA GLY A 10 -2.76 7.54 -6.81
C GLY A 10 -3.65 6.81 -7.83
N CYS A 11 -4.65 7.49 -8.38
CA CYS A 11 -5.65 6.90 -9.28
C CYS A 11 -5.27 6.91 -10.78
N SER A 12 -4.04 7.31 -11.12
CA SER A 12 -3.61 7.44 -12.53
C SER A 12 -3.38 6.12 -13.24
N SER A 13 -3.25 5.01 -12.51
CA SER A 13 -3.04 3.67 -13.09
C SER A 13 -3.26 2.56 -12.04
N GLY A 14 -3.16 1.30 -12.47
CA GLY A 14 -3.08 0.14 -11.59
C GLY A 14 -4.27 -0.01 -10.65
N PHE A 15 -4.03 -0.44 -9.40
CA PHE A 15 -5.07 -0.61 -8.38
C PHE A 15 -5.92 0.64 -8.21
N GLY A 16 -5.30 1.81 -8.08
CA GLY A 16 -6.01 3.08 -7.87
C GLY A 16 -7.06 3.35 -8.94
N ARG A 17 -6.73 3.11 -10.21
CA ARG A 17 -7.66 3.27 -11.34
C ARG A 17 -8.83 2.28 -11.26
N VAL A 18 -8.52 1.00 -11.07
CA VAL A 18 -9.50 -0.09 -11.00
C VAL A 18 -10.43 0.07 -9.79
N PHE A 19 -9.93 0.58 -8.66
CA PHE A 19 -10.77 0.97 -7.53
C PHE A 19 -11.84 1.96 -7.95
N VAL A 20 -11.47 3.05 -8.64
CA VAL A 20 -12.45 4.06 -9.05
C VAL A 20 -13.55 3.45 -9.91
N GLU A 21 -13.16 2.67 -10.91
CA GLU A 21 -14.08 2.06 -11.87
C GLU A 21 -15.05 1.08 -11.18
N GLN A 22 -14.54 0.17 -10.33
CA GLN A 22 -15.40 -0.79 -9.64
C GLN A 22 -16.25 -0.17 -8.53
N ILE A 23 -15.75 0.83 -7.79
CA ILE A 23 -16.53 1.49 -6.74
C ILE A 23 -17.72 2.24 -7.34
N LEU A 24 -17.49 2.97 -8.44
CA LEU A 24 -18.58 3.63 -9.17
C LEU A 24 -19.59 2.62 -9.72
N ALA A 25 -19.13 1.49 -10.27
CA ALA A 25 -20.00 0.41 -10.74
C ALA A 25 -20.85 -0.22 -9.61
N ARG A 26 -20.37 -0.21 -8.35
CA ARG A 26 -21.12 -0.66 -7.16
C ARG A 26 -22.08 0.41 -6.60
N GLY A 27 -22.17 1.58 -7.24
CA GLY A 27 -23.04 2.69 -6.83
C GLY A 27 -22.52 3.50 -5.65
N ASP A 28 -21.24 3.31 -5.27
CA ASP A 28 -20.56 4.13 -4.27
C ASP A 28 -20.01 5.42 -4.89
N ARG A 29 -19.59 6.35 -4.03
CA ARG A 29 -19.03 7.64 -4.44
C ARG A 29 -17.51 7.62 -4.31
N VAL A 30 -16.83 8.22 -5.27
CA VAL A 30 -15.36 8.23 -5.32
C VAL A 30 -14.83 9.66 -5.42
N ILE A 31 -13.84 9.94 -4.59
CA ILE A 31 -12.92 11.07 -4.71
C ILE A 31 -11.57 10.48 -5.15
N ALA A 32 -11.31 10.56 -6.45
CA ALA A 32 -10.10 10.08 -7.09
C ALA A 32 -9.02 11.16 -7.01
N THR A 33 -7.81 10.78 -6.60
CA THR A 33 -6.70 11.74 -6.51
C THR A 33 -5.45 11.28 -7.23
N ALA A 34 -4.70 12.24 -7.76
CA ALA A 34 -3.40 12.05 -8.36
C ALA A 34 -2.54 13.30 -8.16
N ARG A 35 -1.21 13.15 -8.29
CA ARG A 35 -0.26 14.28 -8.21
C ARG A 35 -0.57 15.38 -9.23
N ARG A 36 -1.07 14.99 -10.41
CA ARG A 36 -1.54 15.86 -11.49
C ARG A 36 -3.00 15.48 -11.79
N ALA A 37 -3.93 16.38 -11.52
CA ALA A 37 -5.36 16.10 -11.70
C ALA A 37 -5.69 15.79 -13.17
N GLU A 38 -4.98 16.43 -14.10
CA GLU A 38 -5.14 16.24 -15.55
C GLU A 38 -4.89 14.80 -16.00
N SER A 39 -4.08 14.04 -15.24
CA SER A 39 -3.80 12.63 -15.55
C SER A 39 -4.96 11.68 -15.26
N ILE A 40 -6.01 12.16 -14.59
CA ILE A 40 -7.20 11.39 -14.21
C ILE A 40 -8.49 12.14 -14.51
N GLU A 41 -8.46 13.16 -15.35
CA GLU A 41 -9.62 14.00 -15.62
C GLU A 41 -10.74 13.20 -16.32
N ASP A 42 -10.39 12.17 -17.07
CA ASP A 42 -11.33 11.21 -17.68
C ASP A 42 -12.16 10.42 -16.65
N LEU A 43 -11.69 10.27 -15.41
CA LEU A 43 -12.49 9.69 -14.32
C LEU A 43 -13.67 10.58 -13.92
N ARG A 44 -13.59 11.90 -14.16
CA ARG A 44 -14.72 12.79 -13.91
C ARG A 44 -15.91 12.43 -14.79
N SER A 45 -15.65 12.10 -16.06
CA SER A 45 -16.68 11.63 -16.99
C SER A 45 -17.31 10.29 -16.57
N SER A 46 -16.61 9.49 -15.77
CA SER A 46 -17.13 8.25 -15.19
C SER A 46 -17.96 8.47 -13.92
N GLY A 47 -17.99 9.69 -13.38
CA GLY A 47 -18.76 10.05 -12.18
C GLY A 47 -17.94 10.22 -10.90
N ALA A 48 -16.61 10.13 -10.96
CA ALA A 48 -15.76 10.43 -9.82
C ALA A 48 -15.61 11.95 -9.60
N ALA A 49 -15.48 12.38 -8.35
CA ALA A 49 -14.87 13.66 -8.06
C ALA A 49 -13.34 13.53 -8.19
N VAL A 50 -12.70 14.46 -8.88
CA VAL A 50 -11.25 14.47 -9.09
C VAL A 50 -10.61 15.61 -8.30
N LEU A 51 -9.57 15.30 -7.53
CA LEU A 51 -8.73 16.27 -6.82
C LEU A 51 -7.24 16.04 -7.09
N GLN A 52 -6.49 17.14 -7.17
CA GLN A 52 -5.04 17.07 -7.10
C GLN A 52 -4.61 16.78 -5.65
N LEU A 53 -3.76 15.77 -5.47
CA LEU A 53 -3.14 15.45 -4.19
C LEU A 53 -1.76 14.86 -4.44
N ASP A 54 -0.72 15.58 -4.04
CA ASP A 54 0.62 15.02 -3.91
C ASP A 54 0.87 14.63 -2.46
N VAL A 55 1.01 13.32 -2.21
CA VAL A 55 1.21 12.76 -0.86
C VAL A 55 2.51 13.29 -0.22
N THR A 56 3.46 13.77 -1.02
CA THR A 56 4.72 14.33 -0.52
C THR A 56 4.59 15.78 -0.05
N SER A 57 3.45 16.45 -0.31
CA SER A 57 3.19 17.83 0.15
C SER A 57 3.30 17.98 1.67
N ASP A 58 3.51 19.21 2.14
CA ASP A 58 3.51 19.50 3.57
C ASP A 58 2.15 19.16 4.25
N GLN A 59 2.19 19.00 5.57
CA GLN A 59 0.99 18.59 6.33
C GLN A 59 -0.15 19.62 6.21
N LYS A 60 0.16 20.92 6.08
CA LYS A 60 -0.85 21.97 5.97
C LYS A 60 -1.64 21.81 4.66
N THR A 61 -0.94 21.66 3.55
CA THR A 61 -1.52 21.44 2.21
C THR A 61 -2.36 20.17 2.18
N LEU A 62 -1.89 19.09 2.81
CA LEU A 62 -2.65 17.85 2.92
C LEU A 62 -3.91 18.02 3.77
N ASN A 63 -3.84 18.72 4.90
CA ASN A 63 -5.02 19.03 5.73
C ASN A 63 -6.07 19.82 4.93
N GLU A 64 -5.66 20.84 4.18
CA GLU A 64 -6.56 21.64 3.34
C GLU A 64 -7.18 20.80 2.21
N THR A 65 -6.39 19.92 1.59
CA THR A 65 -6.86 19.04 0.52
C THR A 65 -7.86 18.00 1.04
N ILE A 66 -7.60 17.42 2.21
CA ILE A 66 -8.52 16.48 2.87
C ILE A 66 -9.81 17.19 3.32
N ALA A 67 -9.72 18.42 3.81
CA ALA A 67 -10.91 19.22 4.13
C ALA A 67 -11.79 19.46 2.89
N LYS A 68 -11.16 19.78 1.74
CA LYS A 68 -11.86 19.90 0.45
C LYS A 68 -12.51 18.56 0.05
N ALA A 69 -11.79 17.44 0.20
CA ALA A 69 -12.32 16.11 -0.11
C ALA A 69 -13.55 15.78 0.75
N ILE A 70 -13.50 16.01 2.06
CA ILE A 70 -14.64 15.81 2.97
C ILE A 70 -15.83 16.67 2.53
N ALA A 71 -15.61 17.93 2.14
CA ALA A 71 -16.69 18.85 1.77
C ALA A 71 -17.48 18.43 0.52
N ILE A 72 -16.90 17.64 -0.40
CA ILE A 72 -17.57 17.22 -1.65
C ILE A 72 -18.86 16.43 -1.37
N TYR A 73 -18.81 15.50 -0.42
CA TYR A 73 -19.95 14.65 -0.05
C TYR A 73 -20.35 14.78 1.42
N GLY A 74 -19.75 15.75 2.13
CA GLY A 74 -19.95 16.01 3.56
C GLY A 74 -19.24 15.03 4.50
N HIS A 75 -18.69 13.93 3.97
CA HIS A 75 -17.99 12.91 4.73
C HIS A 75 -17.18 11.99 3.79
N ILE A 76 -16.23 11.24 4.38
CA ILE A 76 -15.52 10.12 3.76
C ILE A 76 -15.67 8.91 4.69
N ASP A 77 -16.02 7.75 4.15
CA ASP A 77 -16.15 6.49 4.89
C ASP A 77 -14.91 5.61 4.76
N VAL A 78 -14.25 5.68 3.60
CA VAL A 78 -13.11 4.83 3.28
C VAL A 78 -11.97 5.65 2.71
N LEU A 79 -10.77 5.47 3.27
CA LEU A 79 -9.51 5.98 2.71
C LEU A 79 -8.72 4.81 2.16
N VAL A 80 -8.29 4.89 0.91
CA VAL A 80 -7.37 3.94 0.31
C VAL A 80 -6.04 4.63 0.06
N ASN A 81 -5.05 4.32 0.90
CA ASN A 81 -3.66 4.70 0.72
C ASN A 81 -3.02 3.76 -0.31
N ASN A 82 -3.08 4.16 -1.59
CA ASN A 82 -2.59 3.39 -2.72
C ASN A 82 -1.38 4.04 -3.43
N ALA A 83 -1.21 5.37 -3.35
CA ALA A 83 -0.09 6.06 -4.01
C ALA A 83 1.26 5.51 -3.52
N ALA A 84 2.03 4.94 -4.45
CA ALA A 84 3.37 4.41 -4.21
C ALA A 84 4.12 4.26 -5.55
N TYR A 85 5.44 4.10 -5.49
CA TYR A 85 6.25 3.69 -6.63
C TYR A 85 7.38 2.75 -6.19
N VAL A 86 7.93 2.01 -7.15
CA VAL A 86 9.02 1.06 -6.92
C VAL A 86 10.35 1.73 -7.24
N ALA A 87 11.31 1.59 -6.34
CA ALA A 87 12.71 1.95 -6.55
C ALA A 87 13.58 0.70 -6.33
N VAL A 88 14.42 0.39 -7.32
CA VAL A 88 15.34 -0.75 -7.29
C VAL A 88 16.76 -0.30 -7.66
N GLY A 89 17.75 -1.01 -7.13
CA GLY A 89 19.17 -0.78 -7.35
C GLY A 89 20.01 -1.45 -6.27
N ALA A 90 21.31 -1.58 -6.51
CA ALA A 90 22.21 -2.05 -5.47
C ALA A 90 22.31 -1.00 -4.36
N TRP A 91 22.54 -1.42 -3.12
CA TRP A 91 22.65 -0.48 -2.00
C TRP A 91 23.77 0.54 -2.18
N GLU A 92 24.85 0.16 -2.85
CA GLU A 92 25.98 1.05 -3.14
C GLU A 92 25.72 2.02 -4.31
N ASP A 93 24.73 1.74 -5.17
CA ASP A 93 24.39 2.58 -6.32
C ASP A 93 23.20 3.51 -6.05
N VAL A 94 22.26 3.10 -5.17
CA VAL A 94 21.10 3.91 -4.84
C VAL A 94 21.53 5.10 -3.99
N SER A 95 21.24 6.30 -4.46
CA SER A 95 21.61 7.51 -3.71
C SER A 95 20.75 7.69 -2.45
N ASP A 96 21.31 8.39 -1.49
CA ASP A 96 20.64 8.82 -0.26
C ASP A 96 19.33 9.56 -0.54
N GLU A 97 19.32 10.41 -1.57
CA GLU A 97 18.16 11.16 -2.04
C GLU A 97 17.10 10.25 -2.68
N GLU A 98 17.51 9.27 -3.47
CA GLU A 98 16.60 8.29 -4.08
C GLU A 98 15.92 7.43 -3.02
N PHE A 99 16.68 6.99 -2.02
CA PHE A 99 16.16 6.22 -0.89
C PHE A 99 15.15 7.05 -0.09
N ARG A 100 15.52 8.27 0.30
CA ARG A 100 14.62 9.20 1.01
C ARG A 100 13.36 9.51 0.21
N ALA A 101 13.49 9.78 -1.09
CA ALA A 101 12.33 10.07 -1.94
C ALA A 101 11.36 8.89 -2.04
N ASN A 102 11.83 7.64 -1.92
CA ASN A 102 10.95 6.48 -1.89
C ASN A 102 10.19 6.41 -0.55
N PHE A 103 10.87 6.67 0.56
CA PHE A 103 10.23 6.80 1.89
C PHE A 103 9.24 7.96 1.96
N ASP A 104 9.57 9.11 1.38
CA ASP A 104 8.70 10.29 1.35
C ASP A 104 7.34 10.00 0.70
N THR A 105 7.33 9.19 -0.35
CA THR A 105 6.09 8.80 -1.02
C THR A 105 5.41 7.63 -0.31
N ASN A 106 6.13 6.51 -0.15
CA ASN A 106 5.54 5.23 0.25
C ASN A 106 5.27 5.13 1.75
N VAL A 107 5.92 5.94 2.58
CA VAL A 107 5.79 5.93 4.05
C VAL A 107 5.26 7.27 4.53
N PHE A 108 6.04 8.35 4.44
CA PHE A 108 5.67 9.62 5.04
C PHE A 108 4.44 10.24 4.39
N GLY A 109 4.28 10.10 3.07
CA GLY A 109 3.08 10.55 2.38
C GLY A 109 1.82 9.84 2.85
N VAL A 110 1.88 8.51 2.99
CA VAL A 110 0.80 7.69 3.54
C VAL A 110 0.45 8.11 4.97
N LEU A 111 1.47 8.35 5.82
CA LEU A 111 1.27 8.84 7.18
C LEU A 111 0.59 10.20 7.21
N LYS A 112 1.05 11.17 6.42
CA LYS A 112 0.52 12.54 6.43
C LYS A 112 -0.93 12.59 5.94
N VAL A 113 -1.28 11.84 4.89
CA VAL A 113 -2.66 11.71 4.40
C VAL A 113 -3.56 11.07 5.45
N THR A 114 -3.09 9.97 6.06
CA THR A 114 -3.84 9.29 7.12
C THR A 114 -4.06 10.22 8.32
N LYS A 115 -3.02 10.93 8.77
CA LYS A 115 -3.10 11.90 9.87
C LYS A 115 -4.09 13.03 9.58
N ALA A 116 -4.14 13.51 8.33
CA ALA A 116 -5.07 14.57 7.92
C ALA A 116 -6.54 14.12 8.00
N LEU A 117 -6.83 12.84 7.71
CA LEU A 117 -8.21 12.31 7.73
C LEU A 117 -8.61 11.71 9.08
N LEU A 118 -7.67 11.18 9.87
CA LEU A 118 -7.98 10.43 11.09
C LEU A 118 -8.89 11.17 12.09
N PRO A 119 -8.78 12.50 12.30
CA PRO A 119 -9.71 13.24 13.15
C PRO A 119 -11.17 13.13 12.70
N HIS A 120 -11.42 13.12 11.39
CA HIS A 120 -12.76 12.96 10.81
C HIS A 120 -13.35 11.58 11.15
N PHE A 121 -12.56 10.52 10.96
CA PHE A 121 -12.98 9.15 11.32
C PHE A 121 -13.22 9.02 12.83
N ARG A 122 -12.30 9.54 13.65
CA ARG A 122 -12.40 9.51 15.12
C ARG A 122 -13.65 10.21 15.63
N GLN A 123 -13.97 11.40 15.12
CA GLN A 123 -15.17 12.15 15.53
C GLN A 123 -16.46 11.40 15.17
N ARG A 124 -16.49 10.74 14.00
CA ARG A 124 -17.63 9.93 13.57
C ARG A 124 -17.71 8.57 14.25
N ARG A 125 -16.64 8.13 14.93
CA ARG A 125 -16.46 6.75 15.45
C ARG A 125 -16.70 5.68 14.38
N SER A 126 -16.38 6.03 13.13
CA SER A 126 -16.59 5.18 11.96
C SER A 126 -15.63 5.59 10.85
N GLY A 127 -15.04 4.61 10.20
CA GLY A 127 -14.19 4.80 9.04
C GLY A 127 -13.35 3.57 8.79
N THR A 128 -13.02 3.31 7.53
CA THR A 128 -12.11 2.23 7.14
C THR A 128 -10.89 2.81 6.44
N THR A 129 -9.69 2.51 6.92
CA THR A 129 -8.46 2.84 6.23
C THR A 129 -7.88 1.59 5.59
N VAL A 130 -7.72 1.60 4.28
CA VAL A 130 -7.08 0.56 3.49
C VAL A 130 -5.67 1.02 3.13
N PHE A 131 -4.68 0.22 3.47
CA PHE A 131 -3.28 0.44 3.11
C PHE A 131 -2.88 -0.61 2.08
N ILE A 132 -2.41 -0.16 0.92
CA ILE A 132 -1.83 -1.06 -0.09
C ILE A 132 -0.34 -1.22 0.22
N SER A 133 -0.01 -2.30 0.94
CA SER A 133 1.36 -2.74 1.20
C SER A 133 1.89 -3.54 0.01
N SER A 134 2.58 -4.64 0.26
CA SER A 134 3.15 -5.56 -0.72
C SER A 134 3.61 -6.82 0.00
N ARG A 135 3.75 -7.92 -0.74
CA ARG A 135 4.62 -9.05 -0.36
C ARG A 135 5.99 -8.58 0.17
N SER A 136 6.54 -7.49 -0.37
CA SER A 136 7.82 -6.91 0.06
C SER A 136 7.81 -6.30 1.48
N GLY A 137 6.67 -6.28 2.18
CA GLY A 137 6.63 -6.00 3.62
C GLY A 137 7.04 -7.19 4.50
N TRP A 138 7.15 -8.38 3.91
CA TRP A 138 7.57 -9.62 4.58
C TRP A 138 8.94 -10.12 4.12
N TYR A 139 9.33 -9.82 2.89
CA TYR A 139 10.55 -10.33 2.29
C TYR A 139 11.27 -9.25 1.47
N GLY A 140 12.56 -9.07 1.73
CA GLY A 140 13.40 -8.14 0.98
C GLY A 140 14.12 -8.86 -0.16
N ASP A 141 13.62 -8.71 -1.38
CA ASP A 141 14.30 -9.23 -2.57
C ASP A 141 15.63 -8.48 -2.82
N PRO A 142 16.69 -9.15 -3.33
CA PRO A 142 17.93 -8.49 -3.71
C PRO A 142 17.67 -7.30 -4.65
N PHE A 143 18.40 -6.20 -4.45
CA PHE A 143 18.26 -4.94 -5.20
C PHE A 143 16.90 -4.24 -5.08
N VAL A 144 15.97 -4.76 -4.28
CA VAL A 144 14.66 -4.12 -4.00
C VAL A 144 14.68 -3.48 -2.60
N GLY A 145 15.88 -3.19 -2.08
CA GLY A 145 16.11 -2.64 -0.74
C GLY A 145 15.32 -1.36 -0.44
N PRO A 146 15.35 -0.33 -1.31
CA PRO A 146 14.60 0.91 -1.08
C PRO A 146 13.10 0.64 -0.93
N TYR A 147 12.51 -0.05 -1.90
CA TYR A 147 11.08 -0.37 -1.89
C TYR A 147 10.68 -1.29 -0.73
N SER A 148 11.40 -2.38 -0.52
CA SER A 148 11.12 -3.33 0.56
C SER A 148 11.22 -2.63 1.92
N GLY A 149 12.26 -1.82 2.13
CA GLY A 149 12.41 -0.99 3.33
C GLY A 149 11.19 -0.12 3.60
N THR A 150 10.64 0.54 2.57
CA THR A 150 9.40 1.33 2.73
C THR A 150 8.20 0.48 3.13
N LYS A 151 8.06 -0.73 2.59
CA LYS A 151 6.92 -1.60 2.89
C LYS A 151 7.02 -2.19 4.28
N PHE A 152 8.19 -2.70 4.70
CA PHE A 152 8.42 -3.11 6.09
C PHE A 152 8.11 -1.98 7.08
N ALA A 153 8.62 -0.78 6.82
CA ALA A 153 8.37 0.38 7.66
C ALA A 153 6.87 0.72 7.73
N LEU A 154 6.19 0.75 6.58
CA LEU A 154 4.76 1.01 6.51
C LEU A 154 3.96 -0.01 7.32
N GLU A 155 4.25 -1.30 7.21
CA GLU A 155 3.48 -2.34 7.91
C GLU A 155 3.63 -2.25 9.44
N GLY A 156 4.85 -2.01 9.93
CA GLY A 156 5.07 -1.82 11.37
C GLY A 156 4.33 -0.60 11.92
N LEU A 157 4.35 0.51 11.18
CA LEU A 157 3.63 1.73 11.53
C LEU A 157 2.11 1.53 11.52
N VAL A 158 1.58 0.86 10.50
CA VAL A 158 0.14 0.59 10.36
C VAL A 158 -0.35 -0.41 11.41
N GLU A 159 0.47 -1.38 11.83
CA GLU A 159 0.13 -2.29 12.92
C GLU A 159 -0.03 -1.55 14.25
N SER A 160 0.87 -0.61 14.56
CA SER A 160 0.71 0.25 15.75
C SER A 160 -0.57 1.09 15.66
N LEU A 161 -0.77 1.77 14.51
CA LEU A 161 -1.96 2.58 14.27
C LEU A 161 -3.26 1.79 14.45
N TRP A 162 -3.32 0.57 13.91
CA TRP A 162 -4.49 -0.29 14.05
C TRP A 162 -4.81 -0.58 15.53
N ARG A 163 -3.81 -0.94 16.32
CA ARG A 163 -3.99 -1.21 17.76
C ARG A 163 -4.46 0.04 18.53
N GLU A 164 -4.05 1.22 18.11
CA GLU A 164 -4.49 2.50 18.70
C GLU A 164 -5.94 2.87 18.30
N THR A 165 -6.36 2.52 17.09
CA THR A 165 -7.60 3.04 16.49
C THR A 165 -8.77 2.06 16.53
N GLU A 166 -8.50 0.75 16.67
CA GLU A 166 -9.54 -0.29 16.77
C GLU A 166 -10.48 -0.07 17.97
N PRO A 167 -9.99 0.27 19.19
CA PRO A 167 -10.87 0.59 20.33
C PRO A 167 -11.76 1.83 20.12
N LEU A 168 -11.43 2.67 19.13
CA LEU A 168 -12.22 3.85 18.76
C LEU A 168 -13.36 3.51 17.77
N GLY A 169 -13.48 2.26 17.33
CA GLY A 169 -14.45 1.81 16.34
C GLY A 169 -13.99 2.00 14.88
N LEU A 170 -12.71 2.26 14.66
CA LEU A 170 -12.15 2.42 13.32
C LEU A 170 -11.61 1.10 12.80
N ARG A 171 -11.75 0.87 11.50
CA ARG A 171 -11.27 -0.34 10.84
C ARG A 171 -10.02 -0.03 10.04
N THR A 172 -9.05 -0.93 10.09
CA THR A 172 -7.85 -0.88 9.27
C THR A 172 -7.70 -2.18 8.50
N LEU A 173 -7.45 -2.07 7.19
CA LEU A 173 -7.10 -3.20 6.32
C LEU A 173 -5.72 -2.95 5.72
N LEU A 174 -4.78 -3.83 5.98
CA LEU A 174 -3.47 -3.87 5.35
C LEU A 174 -3.50 -4.96 4.27
N ILE A 175 -3.54 -4.54 3.02
CA ILE A 175 -3.55 -5.46 1.88
C ILE A 175 -2.12 -5.67 1.42
N GLU A 176 -1.72 -6.91 1.20
CA GLU A 176 -0.36 -7.29 0.80
C GLU A 176 -0.41 -7.98 -0.58
N PRO A 177 -0.46 -7.22 -1.68
CA PRO A 177 -0.45 -7.81 -3.01
C PRO A 177 0.91 -8.41 -3.34
N GLY A 178 0.90 -9.57 -4.01
CA GLY A 178 2.03 -10.04 -4.81
C GLY A 178 2.17 -9.26 -6.11
N ARG A 179 2.65 -9.92 -7.16
CA ARG A 179 2.81 -9.34 -8.49
C ARG A 179 1.47 -9.27 -9.22
N PHE A 180 0.83 -8.11 -9.23
CA PHE A 180 -0.41 -7.86 -9.97
C PHE A 180 -0.17 -7.12 -11.27
N ARG A 181 -0.93 -7.52 -12.31
CA ARG A 181 -0.88 -6.92 -13.63
C ARG A 181 -1.37 -5.49 -13.59
N THR A 182 -0.43 -4.57 -13.55
CA THR A 182 -0.64 -3.12 -13.43
C THR A 182 0.50 -2.39 -14.13
N LEU A 183 0.41 -1.06 -14.21
CA LEU A 183 1.50 -0.21 -14.70
C LEU A 183 2.54 0.12 -13.61
N LEU A 184 2.60 -0.65 -12.51
CA LEU A 184 3.57 -0.43 -11.43
C LEU A 184 5.02 -0.60 -11.90
N LEU A 185 5.26 -1.53 -12.83
CA LEU A 185 6.58 -1.78 -13.41
C LEU A 185 6.87 -0.93 -14.66
N SER A 186 5.92 -0.09 -15.09
CA SER A 186 6.16 0.86 -16.17
C SER A 186 7.13 1.95 -15.73
N SER A 187 7.83 2.58 -16.69
CA SER A 187 8.80 3.65 -16.43
C SER A 187 8.25 4.86 -15.66
N ALA A 188 6.93 5.03 -15.59
CA ALA A 188 6.30 6.09 -14.80
C ALA A 188 6.30 5.81 -13.28
N ASN A 189 6.37 4.53 -12.89
CA ASN A 189 6.23 4.06 -11.50
C ASN A 189 7.40 3.18 -11.02
N LEU A 190 8.36 2.91 -11.91
CA LEU A 190 9.58 2.17 -11.61
C LEU A 190 10.80 3.07 -11.81
N LYS A 191 11.60 3.23 -10.77
CA LYS A 191 12.94 3.84 -10.83
C LYS A 191 14.00 2.76 -10.68
N ILE A 192 14.95 2.73 -11.60
CA ILE A 192 16.04 1.75 -11.65
C ILE A 192 17.36 2.51 -11.54
N SER A 193 18.12 2.25 -10.48
CA SER A 193 19.51 2.68 -10.35
C SER A 193 20.38 1.53 -10.83
N GLN A 194 20.68 1.52 -12.14
CA GLN A 194 21.47 0.46 -12.76
C GLN A 194 22.90 0.49 -12.24
N SER A 195 23.42 -0.66 -11.81
CA SER A 195 24.73 -0.70 -11.20
C SER A 195 25.86 -0.45 -12.19
N SER A 196 26.79 0.43 -11.80
CA SER A 196 28.06 0.63 -12.50
C SER A 196 29.21 -0.17 -11.86
N ILE A 197 28.94 -0.84 -10.74
CA ILE A 197 29.91 -1.62 -9.96
C ILE A 197 30.00 -3.02 -10.57
N ALA A 198 31.21 -3.43 -10.96
CA ALA A 198 31.44 -4.69 -11.68
C ALA A 198 30.86 -5.92 -10.95
N ASP A 199 30.93 -5.94 -9.62
CA ASP A 199 30.44 -7.05 -8.78
C ASP A 199 28.91 -7.19 -8.79
N TYR A 200 28.18 -6.13 -9.13
CA TYR A 200 26.71 -6.11 -9.17
C TYR A 200 26.13 -6.01 -10.57
N ALA A 201 26.91 -5.54 -11.56
CA ALA A 201 26.43 -5.21 -12.90
C ALA A 201 25.59 -6.32 -13.55
N GLY A 202 26.08 -7.56 -13.55
CA GLY A 202 25.35 -8.70 -14.14
C GLY A 202 24.02 -8.98 -13.45
N ARG A 203 23.99 -8.97 -12.11
CA ARG A 203 22.74 -9.20 -11.35
C ARG A 203 21.77 -8.03 -11.43
N SER A 204 22.28 -6.80 -11.56
CA SER A 204 21.48 -5.60 -11.80
C SER A 204 20.80 -5.67 -13.16
N GLU A 205 21.53 -6.08 -14.20
CA GLU A 205 20.99 -6.31 -15.54
C GLU A 205 19.94 -7.43 -15.56
N ASP A 206 20.19 -8.55 -14.88
CA ASP A 206 19.22 -9.64 -14.75
C ASP A 206 17.90 -9.15 -14.11
N LEU A 207 17.98 -8.36 -13.04
CA LEU A 207 16.80 -7.76 -12.42
C LEU A 207 16.07 -6.84 -13.39
N GLN A 208 16.79 -5.95 -14.08
CA GLN A 208 16.18 -5.02 -15.05
C GLN A 208 15.45 -5.79 -16.16
N ASN A 209 16.08 -6.83 -16.70
CA ASN A 209 15.50 -7.69 -17.73
C ASN A 209 14.25 -8.42 -17.20
N MET A 210 14.32 -8.97 -15.99
CA MET A 210 13.17 -9.61 -15.34
C MET A 210 12.01 -8.64 -15.16
N LEU A 211 12.24 -7.43 -14.62
CA LEU A 211 11.19 -6.43 -14.41
C LEU A 211 10.58 -5.97 -15.74
N ALA A 212 11.39 -5.83 -16.79
CA ALA A 212 10.93 -5.49 -18.13
C ALA A 212 10.07 -6.61 -18.75
N MET A 213 10.45 -7.87 -18.56
CA MET A 213 9.65 -9.03 -19.00
C MET A 213 8.34 -9.16 -18.21
N GLU A 214 8.35 -8.82 -16.92
CA GLU A 214 7.17 -8.88 -16.05
C GLU A 214 6.20 -7.71 -16.26
N ASP A 215 6.62 -6.59 -16.86
CA ASP A 215 5.72 -5.45 -17.09
C ASP A 215 4.51 -5.88 -17.94
N ARG A 216 3.32 -5.75 -17.35
CA ARG A 216 2.03 -6.21 -17.89
C ARG A 216 1.90 -7.73 -18.04
N ALA A 217 2.90 -8.53 -17.68
CA ALA A 217 2.87 -9.98 -17.68
C ALA A 217 2.72 -10.57 -16.27
N GLN A 218 2.59 -9.74 -15.23
CA GLN A 218 2.45 -10.19 -13.86
C GLN A 218 1.24 -11.15 -13.69
N PRO A 219 1.33 -12.15 -12.79
CA PRO A 219 0.33 -13.22 -12.67
C PRO A 219 -0.98 -12.77 -12.01
N GLY A 220 -0.94 -11.79 -11.10
CA GLY A 220 -2.10 -11.34 -10.35
C GLY A 220 -3.07 -10.53 -11.20
N ASP A 221 -4.36 -10.74 -11.00
CA ASP A 221 -5.45 -10.05 -11.69
C ASP A 221 -5.96 -8.88 -10.85
N VAL A 222 -5.67 -7.65 -11.27
CA VAL A 222 -5.98 -6.42 -10.50
C VAL A 222 -7.49 -6.24 -10.30
N GLU A 223 -8.32 -6.66 -11.25
CA GLU A 223 -9.78 -6.58 -11.14
C GLU A 223 -10.29 -7.47 -10.01
N LYS A 224 -9.79 -8.71 -9.93
CA LYS A 224 -10.13 -9.63 -8.84
C LYS A 224 -9.59 -9.14 -7.51
N GLY A 225 -8.36 -8.63 -7.48
CA GLY A 225 -7.75 -8.07 -6.28
C GLY A 225 -8.57 -6.93 -5.69
N VAL A 226 -8.94 -5.94 -6.51
CA VAL A 226 -9.79 -4.82 -6.09
C VAL A 226 -11.17 -5.31 -5.64
N SER A 227 -11.80 -6.22 -6.38
CA SER A 227 -13.12 -6.74 -6.03
C SER A 227 -13.14 -7.39 -4.63
N ILE A 228 -12.10 -8.17 -4.29
CA ILE A 228 -11.93 -8.74 -2.95
C ILE A 228 -11.79 -7.64 -1.89
N ILE A 229 -11.03 -6.57 -2.16
CA ILE A 229 -10.84 -5.48 -1.20
C ILE A 229 -12.16 -4.74 -0.95
N LEU A 230 -12.95 -4.51 -1.98
CA LEU A 230 -14.28 -3.89 -1.86
C LEU A 230 -15.22 -4.77 -1.02
N ASP A 231 -15.19 -6.08 -1.25
CA ASP A 231 -15.93 -7.07 -0.46
C ASP A 231 -15.54 -7.02 1.03
N LEU A 232 -14.24 -6.92 1.35
CA LEU A 232 -13.75 -6.80 2.74
C LEU A 232 -14.24 -5.52 3.44
N VAL A 233 -14.22 -4.39 2.73
CA VAL A 233 -14.67 -3.11 3.30
C VAL A 233 -16.17 -3.15 3.58
N ARG A 234 -16.96 -3.69 2.65
CA ARG A 234 -18.42 -3.81 2.79
C ARG A 234 -18.88 -5.02 3.60
N ALA A 235 -17.97 -5.93 3.96
CA ALA A 235 -18.27 -7.22 4.58
C ALA A 235 -19.31 -8.02 3.77
N GLU A 236 -19.19 -8.00 2.44
CA GLU A 236 -20.06 -8.67 1.48
C GLU A 236 -19.27 -9.67 0.63
N GLY A 237 -19.94 -10.36 -0.32
CA GLY A 237 -19.28 -11.25 -1.26
C GLY A 237 -18.38 -12.30 -0.59
N VAL A 238 -17.09 -12.33 -0.94
CA VAL A 238 -16.13 -13.30 -0.36
C VAL A 238 -15.88 -13.11 1.15
N ALA A 239 -16.25 -11.95 1.70
CA ALA A 239 -16.10 -11.56 3.09
C ALA A 239 -17.41 -11.71 3.90
N ALA A 240 -18.53 -12.04 3.26
CA ALA A 240 -19.82 -12.19 3.93
C ALA A 240 -19.76 -13.23 5.06
N GLY A 241 -20.20 -12.83 6.27
CA GLY A 241 -20.24 -13.69 7.45
C GLY A 241 -18.86 -14.00 8.07
N LYS A 242 -17.77 -13.40 7.58
CA LYS A 242 -16.41 -13.61 8.10
C LYS A 242 -15.96 -12.46 8.98
N LYS A 243 -15.12 -12.77 9.97
CA LYS A 243 -14.34 -11.75 10.66
C LYS A 243 -13.31 -11.18 9.69
N ILE A 244 -13.38 -9.89 9.43
CA ILE A 244 -12.45 -9.21 8.53
C ILE A 244 -11.07 -9.15 9.20
N PRO A 245 -10.00 -9.66 8.56
CA PRO A 245 -8.68 -9.64 9.14
C PRO A 245 -8.05 -8.24 9.05
N PHE A 246 -7.08 -7.96 9.92
CA PHE A 246 -6.26 -6.75 9.83
C PHE A 246 -5.33 -6.79 8.59
N ARG A 247 -4.69 -7.94 8.32
CA ARG A 247 -3.83 -8.15 7.14
C ARG A 247 -4.43 -9.17 6.18
N LEU A 248 -4.27 -8.97 4.88
CA LEU A 248 -4.61 -9.98 3.88
C LEU A 248 -3.61 -10.00 2.70
N PRO A 249 -2.80 -11.06 2.60
CA PRO A 249 -2.06 -11.41 1.40
C PRO A 249 -2.97 -11.73 0.22
N LEU A 250 -2.64 -11.21 -0.96
CA LEU A 250 -3.32 -11.54 -2.22
C LEU A 250 -2.30 -12.00 -3.27
N GLY A 251 -2.56 -13.16 -3.88
CA GLY A 251 -1.70 -13.76 -4.91
C GLY A 251 -0.94 -14.99 -4.40
N THR A 252 -0.74 -15.97 -5.28
CA THR A 252 -0.04 -17.23 -4.95
C THR A 252 1.41 -16.98 -4.54
N ASP A 253 2.10 -16.10 -5.27
CA ASP A 253 3.48 -15.68 -4.97
C ASP A 253 3.59 -15.02 -3.59
N CYS A 254 2.58 -14.23 -3.22
CA CYS A 254 2.49 -13.63 -1.89
C CYS A 254 2.28 -14.69 -0.81
N TYR A 255 1.33 -15.61 -1.01
CA TYR A 255 1.06 -16.72 -0.08
C TYR A 255 2.31 -17.58 0.15
N GLU A 256 2.97 -18.01 -0.91
CA GLU A 256 4.14 -18.91 -0.83
C GLU A 256 5.29 -18.24 -0.09
N THR A 257 5.66 -17.01 -0.46
CA THR A 257 6.77 -16.30 0.20
C THR A 257 6.48 -16.01 1.67
N ILE A 258 5.29 -15.52 2.00
CA ILE A 258 4.96 -15.18 3.40
C ILE A 258 4.95 -16.45 4.24
N LYS A 259 4.41 -17.55 3.71
CA LYS A 259 4.40 -18.84 4.40
C LYS A 259 5.82 -19.33 4.67
N GLU A 260 6.68 -19.35 3.65
CA GLU A 260 8.07 -19.75 3.78
C GLU A 260 8.82 -18.89 4.80
N LYS A 261 8.66 -17.56 4.73
CA LYS A 261 9.27 -16.63 5.68
C LYS A 261 8.82 -16.88 7.12
N CYS A 262 7.54 -17.15 7.33
CA CYS A 262 7.00 -17.48 8.65
C CYS A 262 7.62 -18.79 9.17
N GLU A 263 7.68 -19.83 8.35
CA GLU A 263 8.24 -21.13 8.72
C GLU A 263 9.74 -21.02 9.04
N GLU A 264 10.51 -20.26 8.25
CA GLU A 264 11.92 -19.95 8.55
C GLU A 264 12.08 -19.24 9.89
N THR A 265 11.22 -18.26 10.16
CA THR A 265 11.27 -17.48 11.40
C THR A 265 10.99 -18.39 12.60
N LEU A 266 9.99 -19.27 12.50
CA LEU A 266 9.68 -20.25 13.55
C LEU A 266 10.86 -21.22 13.77
N ARG A 267 11.45 -21.75 12.68
CA ARG A 267 12.65 -22.61 12.78
C ARG A 267 13.79 -21.92 13.51
N LEU A 268 14.07 -20.65 13.18
CA LEU A 268 15.11 -19.87 13.86
C LEU A 268 14.81 -19.69 15.35
N LEU A 269 13.56 -19.35 15.71
CA LEU A 269 13.16 -19.19 17.11
C LEU A 269 13.31 -20.49 17.91
N ASP A 270 13.00 -21.63 17.30
CA ASP A 270 13.14 -22.93 17.93
C ASP A 270 14.62 -23.35 18.06
N GLU A 271 15.43 -23.19 17.01
CA GLU A 271 16.86 -23.51 17.02
C GLU A 271 17.63 -22.68 18.04
N TRP A 272 17.31 -21.39 18.16
CA TRP A 272 18.00 -20.45 19.06
C TRP A 272 17.27 -20.24 20.39
N LYS A 273 16.25 -21.04 20.70
CA LYS A 273 15.34 -20.83 21.83
C LYS A 273 16.07 -20.67 23.17
N ASP A 274 17.05 -21.52 23.44
CA ASP A 274 17.77 -21.50 24.72
C ASP A 274 18.58 -20.22 24.87
N ILE A 275 19.25 -19.77 23.81
CA ILE A 275 20.03 -18.52 23.79
C ILE A 275 19.12 -17.30 23.87
N ILE A 276 18.02 -17.27 23.11
CA ILE A 276 17.04 -16.18 23.13
C ILE A 276 16.51 -16.01 24.56
N ASN A 277 16.18 -17.11 25.24
CA ASN A 277 15.59 -17.09 26.58
C ASN A 277 16.62 -16.96 27.73
N SER A 278 17.91 -17.18 27.49
CA SER A 278 18.95 -17.16 28.54
C SER A 278 19.31 -15.76 29.04
N THR A 279 18.75 -14.71 28.44
CA THR A 279 19.02 -13.30 28.78
C THR A 279 18.07 -12.73 29.84
N ASN A 280 17.11 -13.53 30.30
CA ASN A 280 16.25 -13.14 31.42
C ASN A 280 17.05 -13.11 32.73
N TYR A 281 16.66 -12.24 33.66
CA TYR A 281 17.09 -12.40 35.05
C TYR A 281 16.72 -13.79 35.55
N ALA A 282 17.61 -14.40 36.35
CA ALA A 282 17.24 -15.58 37.11
C ALA A 282 16.00 -15.23 37.93
N ARG A 283 14.93 -16.02 37.79
CA ARG A 283 13.73 -15.81 38.61
C ARG A 283 14.14 -16.04 40.07
N CYS A 284 14.03 -15.01 40.91
CA CYS A 284 14.15 -15.13 42.36
C CYS A 284 13.06 -16.04 42.94
#